data_AF-A0A9E2Y0S9-F1
#
_entry.id   AF-A0A9E2Y0S9-F1
#
_cell.length_a   1.000
_cell.length_b   1.000
_cell.length_c   1.000
_cell.angle_alpha   90.00
_cell.angle_beta   90.00
_cell.angle_gamma   90.00
#
_symmetry.space_group_name_H-M   'P 1'
#
loop_
_entity.id
_entity.type
_entity.pdbx_description
1 polymer ?
#
loop_
_entity_poly.entity_id
_entity_poly.type
_entity_poly.pdbx_seq_one_letter_code
_entity_poly.pdbx_strand_id
1 'polypeptide(L)'
;MMIPGVPVAMGGQDWIIPPLTLGQLRRLMPKVRQLTEIGASMGEAQINVLIDIVTAALQRNYPETTPDKVENLLDLGNASAVLNAVLTGSGLKPGGATMGEASAPGTSPGAESASARSVSEMISGTLTAGEKSMVSSRPPVDIATP
;
A
#
# COMPACT_ATOMS: atom_id res chain seq x y z
N MET A 1 -17.51 -17.35 -12.50
CA MET A 1 -17.44 -17.00 -11.05
C MET A 1 -16.06 -16.44 -10.81
N MET A 2 -15.93 -15.26 -10.17
CA MET A 2 -14.63 -14.63 -9.92
C MET A 2 -13.94 -15.29 -8.73
N ILE A 3 -12.63 -15.53 -8.85
CA ILE A 3 -11.81 -16.09 -7.77
C ILE A 3 -11.42 -14.93 -6.83
N PRO A 4 -11.55 -15.11 -5.51
CA PRO A 4 -11.13 -14.09 -4.54
C PRO A 4 -9.62 -13.84 -4.65
N GLY A 5 -9.21 -12.60 -4.43
CA GLY A 5 -7.85 -12.15 -4.65
C GLY A 5 -7.55 -10.87 -3.88
N VAL A 6 -6.36 -10.32 -4.09
CA VAL A 6 -5.92 -9.08 -3.45
C VAL A 6 -6.25 -7.91 -4.39
N PRO A 7 -6.99 -6.88 -3.95
CA PRO A 7 -7.23 -5.69 -4.76
C PRO A 7 -5.95 -4.85 -4.88
N VAL A 8 -5.61 -4.44 -6.11
CA VAL A 8 -4.46 -3.57 -6.39
C VAL A 8 -4.85 -2.55 -7.47
N ALA A 9 -4.48 -1.28 -7.25
CA ALA A 9 -4.66 -0.23 -8.24
C ALA A 9 -3.57 -0.32 -9.34
N MET A 10 -3.99 -0.44 -10.60
CA MET A 10 -3.13 -0.42 -11.78
C MET A 10 -3.82 0.33 -12.92
N GLY A 11 -3.08 1.17 -13.64
CA GLY A 11 -3.64 1.94 -14.75
C GLY A 11 -4.83 2.84 -14.37
N GLY A 12 -4.89 3.32 -13.12
CA GLY A 12 -5.96 4.17 -12.62
C GLY A 12 -7.26 3.46 -12.21
N GLN A 13 -7.28 2.12 -12.13
CA GLN A 13 -8.43 1.34 -11.67
C GLN A 13 -8.00 0.23 -10.71
N ASP A 14 -8.89 -0.18 -9.81
CA ASP A 14 -8.70 -1.37 -8.97
C ASP A 14 -8.89 -2.68 -9.75
N TRP A 15 -7.95 -3.60 -9.57
CA TRP A 15 -7.94 -4.94 -10.13
C TRP A 15 -7.88 -5.99 -9.03
N ILE A 16 -8.65 -7.07 -9.18
CA ILE A 16 -8.59 -8.20 -8.24
C ILE A 16 -7.54 -9.19 -8.73
N ILE A 17 -6.40 -9.24 -8.05
CA ILE A 17 -5.28 -10.15 -8.36
C ILE A 17 -5.55 -11.54 -7.80
N PRO A 18 -5.81 -12.57 -8.64
CA PRO A 18 -6.08 -13.92 -8.16
C PRO A 18 -4.79 -14.61 -7.68
N PRO A 19 -4.89 -15.63 -6.81
CA PRO A 19 -3.76 -16.49 -6.49
C PRO A 19 -3.26 -17.24 -7.74
N LEU A 20 -2.01 -17.70 -7.74
CA LEU A 20 -1.52 -18.66 -8.74
C LEU A 20 -1.98 -20.08 -8.38
N THR A 21 -2.22 -20.89 -9.41
CA THR A 21 -2.40 -22.34 -9.21
C THR A 21 -1.05 -23.00 -8.92
N LEU A 22 -1.05 -24.17 -8.27
CA LEU A 22 0.19 -24.93 -8.02
C LEU A 22 0.96 -25.25 -9.31
N GLY A 23 0.25 -25.50 -10.41
CA GLY A 23 0.85 -25.76 -11.72
C GLY A 23 1.57 -24.54 -12.30
N GLN A 24 0.97 -23.35 -12.17
CA GLN A 24 1.60 -22.08 -12.56
C GLN A 24 2.77 -21.76 -11.63
N LEU A 25 2.59 -21.94 -10.31
CA LEU A 25 3.62 -21.66 -9.34
C LEU A 25 4.87 -22.49 -9.56
N ARG A 26 4.72 -23.80 -9.84
CA ARG A 26 5.84 -24.70 -10.18
C ARG A 26 6.66 -24.21 -11.38
N ARG A 27 6.00 -23.62 -12.39
CA ARG A 27 6.64 -23.12 -13.61
C ARG A 27 7.28 -21.74 -13.43
N LEU A 28 6.66 -20.89 -12.61
CA LEU A 28 7.04 -19.49 -12.44
C LEU A 28 7.98 -19.26 -11.26
N MET A 29 7.98 -20.11 -10.23
CA MET A 29 8.90 -20.03 -9.07
C MET A 29 10.37 -19.80 -9.42
N PRO A 30 10.99 -20.50 -10.40
CA PRO A 30 12.37 -20.21 -10.76
C PRO A 30 12.54 -18.77 -11.27
N LYS A 31 11.58 -18.27 -12.06
CA LYS A 31 11.57 -16.89 -12.57
C LYS A 31 11.34 -15.88 -11.44
N VAL A 32 10.40 -16.14 -10.53
CA VAL A 32 10.14 -15.31 -9.34
C VAL A 32 11.42 -15.14 -8.51
N ARG A 33 12.22 -16.20 -8.36
CA ARG A 33 13.50 -16.13 -7.63
C ARG A 33 14.58 -15.33 -8.34
N GLN A 34 14.51 -15.19 -9.65
CA GLN A 34 15.39 -14.31 -10.43
C GLN A 34 15.01 -12.83 -10.29
N LEU A 35 13.79 -12.57 -9.83
CA LEU A 35 13.30 -11.24 -9.49
C LEU A 35 13.82 -10.85 -8.10
N THR A 36 15.11 -10.54 -8.02
CA THR A 36 15.78 -10.20 -6.76
C THR A 36 15.45 -8.80 -6.27
N GLU A 37 15.27 -7.85 -7.18
CA GLU A 37 14.96 -6.45 -6.86
C GLU A 37 13.98 -5.85 -7.87
N ILE A 38 13.04 -5.06 -7.35
CA ILE A 38 12.09 -4.26 -8.14
C ILE A 38 12.42 -2.80 -7.94
N GLY A 39 12.73 -2.11 -9.03
CA GLY A 39 13.13 -0.71 -9.01
C GLY A 39 13.69 -0.27 -10.35
N ALA A 40 14.27 0.93 -10.36
CA ALA A 40 14.78 1.57 -11.59
C ALA A 40 15.91 0.79 -12.29
N SER A 41 16.57 -0.14 -11.60
CA SER A 41 17.64 -0.97 -12.14
C SER A 41 17.16 -2.28 -12.75
N MET A 42 15.84 -2.52 -12.85
CA MET A 42 15.31 -3.68 -13.57
C MET A 42 15.69 -3.62 -15.05
N GLY A 43 16.31 -4.69 -15.54
CA GLY A 43 16.50 -4.93 -16.95
C GLY A 43 15.29 -5.60 -17.60
N GLU A 44 15.30 -5.63 -18.93
CA GLU A 44 14.23 -6.18 -19.78
C GLU A 44 13.82 -7.60 -19.36
N ALA A 45 14.78 -8.47 -19.03
CA ALA A 45 14.50 -9.83 -18.61
C ALA A 45 13.68 -9.90 -17.30
N GLN A 46 13.98 -9.04 -16.32
CA GLN A 46 13.20 -8.96 -15.08
C GLN A 46 11.79 -8.42 -15.32
N ILE A 47 11.67 -7.41 -16.19
CA ILE A 47 10.37 -6.83 -16.57
C ILE A 47 9.49 -7.90 -17.24
N ASN A 48 10.03 -8.63 -18.20
CA ASN A 48 9.32 -9.72 -18.88
C ASN A 48 8.85 -10.81 -17.91
N VAL A 49 9.68 -11.16 -16.93
CA VAL A 49 9.32 -12.12 -15.89
C VAL A 49 8.15 -11.62 -15.04
N LEU A 50 8.17 -10.34 -14.63
CA LEU A 50 7.09 -9.74 -13.86
C LEU A 50 5.78 -9.76 -14.66
N ILE A 51 5.81 -9.35 -15.93
CA ILE A 51 4.64 -9.36 -16.83
C ILE A 51 4.07 -10.78 -16.96
N ASP A 52 4.93 -11.79 -17.18
CA ASP A 52 4.53 -13.20 -17.26
C ASP A 52 3.78 -13.66 -16.00
N ILE A 53 4.31 -13.32 -14.82
CA ILE A 53 3.73 -13.72 -13.53
C ILE A 53 2.36 -13.07 -13.32
N VAL A 54 2.25 -11.77 -13.56
CA VAL A 54 1.02 -10.99 -13.37
C VAL A 54 -0.05 -11.42 -14.38
N THR A 55 0.34 -11.63 -15.64
CA THR A 55 -0.55 -12.13 -16.69
C THR A 55 -1.14 -13.49 -16.32
N ALA A 56 -0.29 -14.42 -15.86
CA ALA A 56 -0.74 -15.75 -15.44
C ALA A 56 -1.73 -15.70 -14.26
N ALA A 57 -1.54 -14.77 -13.33
CA ALA A 57 -2.49 -14.54 -12.24
C ALA A 57 -3.81 -13.95 -12.76
N LEU A 58 -3.75 -12.84 -13.50
CA LEU A 58 -4.94 -12.12 -13.99
C LEU A 58 -5.82 -12.95 -14.92
N GLN A 59 -5.23 -13.80 -15.78
CA GLN A 59 -5.97 -14.67 -16.69
C GLN A 59 -6.97 -15.60 -16.00
N ARG A 60 -6.81 -15.84 -14.69
CA ARG A 60 -7.78 -16.63 -13.93
C ARG A 60 -9.14 -15.96 -13.77
N ASN A 61 -9.16 -14.64 -13.64
CA ASN A 61 -10.39 -13.84 -13.54
C ASN A 61 -10.73 -13.12 -14.85
N TYR A 62 -9.71 -12.84 -15.67
CA TYR A 62 -9.79 -12.03 -16.87
C TYR A 62 -9.10 -12.78 -18.03
N PRO A 63 -9.72 -13.84 -18.58
CA PRO A 63 -9.09 -14.73 -19.56
C PRO A 63 -8.65 -14.04 -20.87
N GLU A 64 -9.24 -12.88 -21.17
CA GLU A 64 -8.86 -11.99 -22.27
C GLU A 64 -7.60 -11.16 -22.01
N THR A 65 -7.01 -11.24 -20.81
CA THR A 65 -5.80 -10.49 -20.46
C THR A 65 -4.60 -11.01 -21.22
N THR A 66 -3.94 -10.10 -21.93
CA THR A 66 -2.71 -10.34 -22.68
C THR A 66 -1.50 -9.77 -21.95
N PRO A 67 -0.28 -10.28 -22.22
CA PRO A 67 0.94 -9.70 -21.65
C PRO A 67 1.12 -8.23 -22.03
N ASP A 68 0.78 -7.86 -23.27
CA ASP A 68 0.81 -6.49 -23.77
C ASP A 68 -0.11 -5.55 -22.97
N LYS A 69 -1.32 -6.01 -22.63
CA LYS A 69 -2.23 -5.26 -21.77
C LYS A 69 -1.64 -5.07 -20.38
N VAL A 70 -0.99 -6.09 -19.83
CA VAL A 70 -0.36 -6.02 -18.50
C VAL A 70 0.84 -5.09 -18.49
N GLU A 71 1.66 -5.10 -19.54
CA GLU A 71 2.78 -4.18 -19.73
C GLU A 71 2.31 -2.72 -19.65
N ASN A 72 1.19 -2.39 -20.27
CA ASN A 72 0.61 -1.04 -20.24
C ASN A 72 -0.08 -0.67 -18.91
N LEU A 73 -0.34 -1.64 -18.02
CA LEU A 73 -0.93 -1.42 -16.70
C LEU A 73 0.11 -1.30 -15.59
N LEU A 74 1.28 -1.91 -15.79
CA LEU A 74 2.36 -1.94 -14.82
C LEU A 74 3.28 -0.73 -14.98
N ASP A 75 3.68 -0.18 -13.84
CA ASP A 75 4.71 0.85 -13.75
C ASP A 75 5.58 0.60 -12.52
N LEU A 76 6.73 1.26 -12.41
CA LEU A 76 7.64 1.05 -11.27
C LEU A 76 7.00 1.42 -9.91
N GLY A 77 5.99 2.29 -9.88
CA GLY A 77 5.26 2.66 -8.67
C GLY A 77 4.31 1.58 -8.18
N ASN A 78 3.75 0.78 -9.09
CA ASN A 78 2.80 -0.29 -8.76
C ASN A 78 3.40 -1.72 -8.81
N ALA A 79 4.51 -1.93 -9.54
CA ALA A 79 5.10 -3.24 -9.82
C ALA A 79 5.33 -4.10 -8.56
N SER A 80 5.91 -3.51 -7.52
CA SER A 80 6.17 -4.19 -6.25
C SER A 80 4.88 -4.61 -5.54
N ALA A 81 3.88 -3.73 -5.52
CA ALA A 81 2.60 -4.00 -4.89
C ALA A 81 1.86 -5.14 -5.61
N VAL A 82 1.88 -5.13 -6.95
CA VAL A 82 1.23 -6.16 -7.77
C VAL A 82 1.91 -7.51 -7.60
N LEU A 83 3.24 -7.58 -7.64
CA LEU A 83 3.95 -8.83 -7.39
C LEU A 83 3.63 -9.35 -5.98
N ASN A 84 3.68 -8.49 -4.97
CA ASN A 84 3.37 -8.87 -3.59
C ASN A 84 1.94 -9.38 -3.45
N ALA A 85 0.97 -8.80 -4.15
CA ALA A 85 -0.40 -9.28 -4.20
C ALA A 85 -0.52 -10.68 -4.80
N VAL A 86 0.19 -10.94 -5.91
CA VAL A 86 0.24 -12.29 -6.51
C VAL A 86 0.86 -13.30 -5.53
N LEU A 87 2.00 -12.96 -4.94
CA LEU A 87 2.73 -13.85 -4.03
C LEU A 87 1.90 -14.14 -2.77
N THR A 88 1.42 -13.09 -2.10
CA THR A 88 0.63 -13.19 -0.86
C THR A 88 -0.68 -13.93 -1.10
N GLY A 89 -1.39 -13.61 -2.20
CA GLY A 89 -2.59 -14.35 -2.59
C GLY A 89 -2.31 -15.84 -2.80
N SER A 90 -1.12 -16.17 -3.31
CA SER A 90 -0.66 -17.56 -3.51
C SER A 90 -0.10 -18.23 -2.25
N GLY A 91 -0.12 -17.56 -1.10
CA GLY A 91 0.43 -18.07 0.16
C GLY A 91 1.96 -18.00 0.27
N LEU A 92 2.61 -17.16 -0.53
CA LEU A 92 4.05 -16.90 -0.47
C LEU A 92 4.36 -15.56 0.20
N LYS A 93 5.40 -15.54 1.03
CA LYS A 93 5.96 -14.31 1.62
C LYS A 93 6.96 -13.67 0.62
N PRO A 94 6.83 -12.38 0.30
CA PRO A 94 7.84 -11.65 -0.45
C PRO A 94 9.14 -11.57 0.36
N GLY A 95 10.26 -12.02 -0.21
CA GLY A 95 11.56 -11.93 0.46
C GLY A 95 11.81 -13.00 1.54
N GLY A 96 11.92 -14.25 1.12
CA GLY A 96 12.40 -15.34 1.99
C GLY A 96 11.37 -16.41 2.21
N ALA A 97 11.70 -17.63 1.78
CA ALA A 97 10.90 -18.81 1.97
C ALA A 97 10.59 -19.06 3.46
N THR A 98 9.40 -18.67 3.90
CA THR A 98 8.71 -19.34 5.01
C THR A 98 7.28 -19.63 4.56
N MET A 99 7.00 -20.91 4.35
CA MET A 99 5.66 -21.41 4.08
C MET A 99 4.95 -21.54 5.41
N GLY A 100 3.96 -20.68 5.66
CA GLY A 100 3.21 -20.69 6.90
C GLY A 100 2.75 -19.29 7.26
N GLU A 101 1.54 -18.94 6.84
CA GLU A 101 0.52 -18.32 7.66
C GLU A 101 -0.68 -18.09 6.75
N ALA A 102 -1.68 -18.96 6.92
CA ALA A 102 -3.00 -18.71 6.41
C ALA A 102 -3.55 -17.49 7.17
N SER A 103 -3.52 -16.31 6.54
CA SER A 103 -4.37 -15.21 6.97
C SER A 103 -5.81 -15.59 6.63
N ALA A 104 -6.50 -16.14 7.62
CA ALA A 104 -7.94 -16.27 7.60
C ALA A 104 -8.58 -14.88 7.35
N PRO A 105 -9.71 -14.82 6.62
CA PRO A 105 -10.42 -13.57 6.39
C PRO A 105 -10.97 -13.06 7.73
N GLY A 106 -10.38 -11.99 8.25
CA GLY A 106 -10.92 -11.23 9.36
C GLY A 106 -12.26 -10.65 8.96
N THR A 107 -13.31 -11.19 9.56
CA THR A 107 -14.67 -10.67 9.54
C THR A 107 -14.68 -9.18 9.92
N SER A 108 -15.28 -8.34 9.09
CA SER A 108 -15.80 -7.05 9.56
C SER A 108 -16.96 -7.30 10.52
N PRO A 109 -17.11 -6.47 11.55
CA PRO A 109 -18.42 -5.98 11.92
C PRO A 109 -18.42 -4.46 11.89
N GLY A 110 -19.23 -3.89 11.00
CA GLY A 110 -19.68 -2.51 11.11
C GLY A 110 -20.89 -2.41 12.03
N ALA A 111 -20.97 -1.31 12.78
CA ALA A 111 -22.16 -0.57 13.25
C ALA A 111 -21.73 0.24 14.49
N GLU A 112 -21.45 1.53 14.37
CA GLU A 112 -22.41 2.62 14.68
C GLU A 112 -23.07 2.50 16.08
N SER A 113 -22.68 3.36 17.02
CA SER A 113 -23.45 4.59 17.33
C SER A 113 -23.22 5.09 18.78
N ALA A 114 -23.11 6.42 18.88
CA ALA A 114 -23.44 7.29 20.01
C ALA A 114 -22.69 7.15 21.36
N SER A 115 -21.98 8.23 21.74
CA SER A 115 -22.41 9.02 22.91
C SER A 115 -21.74 10.39 22.95
N ALA A 116 -22.54 11.42 22.76
CA ALA A 116 -22.24 12.79 23.13
C ALA A 116 -22.68 13.04 24.59
N ARG A 117 -21.99 13.98 25.25
CA ARG A 117 -22.30 14.67 26.52
C ARG A 117 -21.68 14.09 27.81
N SER A 118 -20.68 14.82 28.33
CA SER A 118 -20.85 15.52 29.61
C SER A 118 -19.81 16.62 29.77
N VAL A 119 -20.30 17.85 29.70
CA VAL A 119 -19.67 19.04 30.30
C VAL A 119 -20.38 19.20 31.64
N SER A 120 -19.65 19.16 32.76
CA SER A 120 -19.86 19.99 33.98
C SER A 120 -19.00 19.50 35.15
N GLU A 121 -18.54 20.47 35.95
CA GLU A 121 -17.81 20.38 37.24
C GLU A 121 -16.33 19.98 37.11
N MET A 122 -15.34 20.82 37.40
CA MET A 122 -15.23 21.68 38.59
C MET A 122 -14.52 23.01 38.29
N ILE A 123 -15.26 24.08 38.52
CA ILE A 123 -14.75 25.41 38.82
C ILE A 123 -14.48 25.52 40.33
N SER A 124 -13.25 25.82 40.68
CA SER A 124 -12.83 26.53 41.89
C SER A 124 -11.53 27.22 41.44
N GLY A 125 -11.51 28.51 41.12
CA GLY A 125 -11.68 29.62 42.07
C GLY A 125 -10.46 29.61 42.99
N THR A 126 -9.54 30.56 43.04
CA THR A 126 -9.55 32.00 42.75
C THR A 126 -8.09 32.48 42.91
N LEU A 127 -7.54 33.30 42.02
CA LEU A 127 -6.48 34.26 42.36
C LEU A 127 -6.54 35.43 41.36
N THR A 128 -6.60 36.63 41.90
CA THR A 128 -7.12 37.84 41.27
C THR A 128 -6.00 38.77 40.80
N ALA A 129 -6.33 39.56 39.79
CA ALA A 129 -5.91 40.94 39.55
C ALA A 129 -4.44 41.25 39.20
N GLY A 130 -4.28 41.94 38.07
CA GLY A 130 -3.03 42.60 37.71
C GLY A 130 -3.01 43.08 36.26
N GLU A 131 -4.02 43.85 35.85
CA GLU A 131 -4.06 44.58 34.59
C GLU A 131 -2.97 45.68 34.58
N LYS A 132 -2.08 45.68 33.58
CA LYS A 132 -1.45 46.92 33.10
C LYS A 132 -0.87 46.79 31.69
N SER A 133 -1.48 47.58 30.79
CA SER A 133 -0.87 48.40 29.73
C SER A 133 0.13 47.78 28.74
N MET A 134 -0.25 47.89 27.46
CA MET A 134 0.49 48.56 26.37
C MET A 134 2.02 48.59 26.49
N VAL A 135 2.73 48.02 25.51
CA VAL A 135 3.52 48.81 24.54
C VAL A 135 4.14 47.90 23.47
N SER A 136 3.87 48.28 22.23
CA SER A 136 4.59 47.91 21.02
C SER A 136 6.07 48.23 21.14
N SER A 137 6.97 47.29 20.83
CA SER A 137 8.34 47.65 20.39
C SER A 137 9.00 46.50 19.63
N ARG A 138 9.15 46.73 18.31
CA ARG A 138 10.13 46.09 17.42
C ARG A 138 11.54 46.12 18.04
N PRO A 139 12.40 45.12 17.80
CA PRO A 139 13.82 45.24 18.09
C PRO A 139 14.51 46.19 17.09
N PRO A 140 15.53 46.96 17.52
CA PRO A 140 16.17 47.99 16.71
C PRO A 140 17.20 47.42 15.72
N VAL A 141 17.27 48.12 14.58
CA VAL A 141 18.35 48.06 13.57
C VAL A 141 19.58 48.74 14.17
N ASP A 142 20.72 48.05 14.20
CA ASP A 142 22.02 48.68 14.48
C ASP A 142 22.80 48.81 13.17
N ILE A 143 22.98 50.08 12.77
CA ILE A 143 23.86 50.59 11.72
C ILE A 143 24.97 51.34 12.44
N ALA A 144 26.23 51.04 12.14
CA ALA A 144 27.41 51.92 11.95
C ALA A 144 28.72 51.16 12.31
N THR A 145 29.69 50.97 11.40
CA THR A 145 30.77 51.91 10.96
C THR A 145 31.85 52.07 12.05
N PRO A 146 33.18 52.12 11.78
CA PRO A 146 33.89 52.96 10.80
C PRO A 146 34.27 52.31 9.47
#